data_AF-A0A5N5HMX1-F1
#
_entry.id   AF-A0A5N5HMX1-F1
#
_cell.length_a   1.000
_cell.length_b   1.000
_cell.length_c   1.000
_cell.angle_alpha   90.00
_cell.angle_beta   90.00
_cell.angle_gamma   90.00
#
_symmetry.space_group_name_H-M   'P 1'
#
loop_
_entity.id
_entity.type
_entity.pdbx_description
1 polymer ?
#
loop_
_entity_poly.entity_id
_entity_poly.type
_entity_poly.pdbx_seq_one_letter_code
_entity_poly.pdbx_strand_id
1 'polypeptide(L)'
;MATKTWLITLILSTLFVVGAVGSHYKDPESERLRLEARDAITLTVNEVTNTRKFVNTIPRLKTLQTIDTPVLVDCVVGLINDLSDAESVLKRLRHLNKHTSITTDANSLKNMVNHFGRFDNMCQAALRDVDRTIVTMLSRKLDEVKLLSDDVIHKVSRLKLNN
;
A
#
# COMPACT_ATOMS: atom_id res chain seq x y z
N MET A 1 16.06 46.69 -73.68
CA MET A 1 17.11 46.38 -72.69
C MET A 1 16.40 46.09 -71.38
N ALA A 2 16.46 44.84 -70.92
CA ALA A 2 15.71 44.36 -69.77
C ALA A 2 16.53 44.56 -68.49
N THR A 3 15.97 45.25 -67.50
CA THR A 3 16.46 45.18 -66.11
C THR A 3 15.31 44.76 -65.21
N LYS A 4 15.46 43.52 -64.76
CA LYS A 4 14.58 42.77 -63.86
C LYS A 4 14.77 43.26 -62.41
N THR A 5 13.66 43.22 -61.65
CA THR A 5 13.54 42.70 -60.26
C THR A 5 14.21 43.52 -59.12
N TRP A 6 13.69 43.64 -57.89
CA TRP A 6 12.91 42.72 -57.05
C TRP A 6 12.02 43.49 -56.05
N LEU A 7 10.77 43.03 -55.90
CA LEU A 7 9.92 43.30 -54.73
C LEU A 7 10.54 42.60 -53.51
N ILE A 8 10.87 43.37 -52.47
CA ILE A 8 11.24 42.84 -51.16
C ILE A 8 9.95 42.45 -50.45
N THR A 9 9.49 41.22 -50.67
CA THR A 9 8.52 40.58 -49.78
C THR A 9 9.19 40.27 -48.46
N LEU A 10 8.87 41.08 -47.46
CA LEU A 10 9.20 40.86 -46.05
C LEU A 10 8.38 39.66 -45.56
N ILE A 11 8.90 38.45 -45.78
CA ILE A 11 8.34 37.24 -45.16
C ILE A 11 8.71 37.34 -43.69
N LEU A 12 7.75 37.82 -42.91
CA LEU A 12 7.76 37.78 -41.46
C LEU A 12 7.70 36.29 -41.05
N SER A 13 8.86 35.64 -41.03
CA SER A 13 9.03 34.30 -40.51
C SER A 13 8.76 34.35 -39.01
N THR A 14 7.50 34.13 -38.64
CA THR A 14 7.14 33.67 -37.31
C THR A 14 7.84 32.32 -37.12
N LEU A 15 9.04 32.38 -36.55
CA LEU A 15 9.62 31.25 -35.85
C LEU A 15 8.59 30.82 -34.81
N PHE A 16 7.78 29.83 -35.16
CA PHE A 16 7.17 28.94 -34.20
C PHE A 16 8.34 28.26 -33.50
N VAL A 17 8.83 28.92 -32.44
CA VAL A 17 9.43 28.22 -31.32
C VAL A 17 8.28 27.40 -30.75
N VAL A 18 8.01 26.25 -31.37
CA VAL A 18 7.39 25.14 -30.68
C VAL A 18 8.41 24.81 -29.60
N GLY A 19 8.26 25.46 -28.45
CA GLY A 19 8.88 24.99 -27.24
C GLY A 19 8.51 23.52 -27.19
N ALA A 20 9.51 22.66 -27.32
CA ALA A 20 9.39 21.30 -26.88
C ALA A 20 9.14 21.39 -25.37
N VAL A 21 7.89 21.65 -25.01
CA VAL A 21 7.31 21.18 -23.76
C VAL A 21 7.58 19.70 -23.88
N GLY A 22 8.62 19.23 -23.21
CA GLY A 22 8.97 17.83 -23.14
C GLY A 22 7.70 17.13 -22.70
N SER A 23 7.00 16.55 -23.67
CA SER A 23 5.89 15.67 -23.39
C SER A 23 6.53 14.56 -22.59
N HIS A 24 6.29 14.56 -21.29
CA HIS A 24 6.52 13.40 -20.45
C HIS A 24 5.60 12.31 -21.00
N TYR A 25 6.03 11.68 -22.10
CA TYR A 25 5.41 10.47 -22.61
C TYR A 25 5.69 9.43 -21.54
N LYS A 26 4.75 9.31 -20.61
CA LYS A 26 4.77 8.30 -19.58
C LYS A 26 4.67 6.96 -20.30
N ASP A 27 5.72 6.17 -20.18
CA ASP A 27 5.77 4.81 -20.71
C ASP A 27 4.48 4.05 -20.31
N PRO A 28 3.67 3.58 -21.27
CA PRO A 28 2.40 2.89 -20.99
C PRO A 28 2.56 1.68 -20.06
N GLU A 29 3.70 0.98 -20.14
CA GLU A 29 3.99 -0.15 -19.25
C GLU A 29 4.21 0.33 -17.81
N SER A 30 5.01 1.37 -17.61
CA SER A 30 5.20 2.02 -16.31
C SER A 30 3.88 2.49 -15.69
N GLU A 31 2.99 3.13 -16.46
CA GLU A 31 1.68 3.57 -15.91
C GLU A 31 0.78 2.38 -15.57
N ARG A 32 0.77 1.32 -16.38
CA ARG A 32 0.04 0.08 -16.05
C ARG A 32 0.52 -0.52 -14.73
N LEU A 33 1.84 -0.65 -14.54
CA LEU A 33 2.42 -1.19 -13.30
C LEU A 33 2.08 -0.30 -12.08
N ARG A 34 2.08 1.03 -12.25
CA ARG A 34 1.68 1.97 -11.19
C ARG A 34 0.21 1.83 -10.83
N LEU A 35 -0.67 1.60 -11.80
CA LEU A 35 -2.09 1.33 -11.56
C LEU A 35 -2.29 0.00 -10.82
N GLU A 36 -1.68 -1.09 -11.30
CA GLU A 36 -1.75 -2.40 -10.64
C GLU A 36 -1.26 -2.32 -9.17
N ALA A 37 -0.17 -1.60 -8.92
CA ALA A 37 0.34 -1.39 -7.56
C ALA A 37 -0.65 -0.58 -6.70
N ARG A 38 -1.27 0.46 -7.24
CA ARG A 38 -2.26 1.28 -6.52
C ARG A 38 -3.54 0.51 -6.18
N ASP A 39 -3.99 -0.36 -7.07
CA ASP A 39 -5.15 -1.19 -6.84
C ASP A 39 -4.88 -2.22 -5.74
N ALA A 40 -3.73 -2.90 -5.80
CA ALA A 40 -3.29 -3.82 -4.74
C ALA A 40 -3.14 -3.10 -3.39
N ILE A 41 -2.55 -1.90 -3.36
CA ILE A 41 -2.45 -1.09 -2.14
C ILE A 41 -3.83 -0.75 -1.59
N THR A 42 -4.76 -0.32 -2.46
CA THR A 42 -6.13 0.05 -2.04
C THR A 42 -6.88 -1.15 -1.45
N LEU A 43 -6.79 -2.31 -2.12
CA LEU A 43 -7.35 -3.56 -1.63
C LEU A 43 -6.77 -3.95 -0.25
N THR A 44 -5.45 -3.85 -0.11
CA THR A 44 -4.76 -4.20 1.13
C THR A 44 -5.12 -3.24 2.28
N VAL A 45 -5.21 -1.93 2.02
CA VAL A 45 -5.67 -0.94 3.03
C VAL A 45 -7.06 -1.28 3.55
N ASN A 46 -7.96 -1.68 2.65
CA ASN A 46 -9.31 -2.08 3.03
C ASN A 46 -9.28 -3.34 3.92
N GLU A 47 -8.49 -4.36 3.57
CA GLU A 47 -8.42 -5.58 4.37
C GLU A 47 -7.74 -5.37 5.72
N VAL A 48 -6.67 -4.57 5.79
CA VAL A 48 -6.05 -4.15 7.06
C VAL A 48 -7.08 -3.44 7.95
N THR A 49 -7.85 -2.51 7.37
CA THR A 49 -8.90 -1.78 8.10
C THR A 49 -9.99 -2.71 8.63
N ASN A 50 -10.44 -3.65 7.80
CA ASN A 50 -11.46 -4.63 8.18
C ASN A 50 -10.95 -5.58 9.27
N THR A 51 -9.70 -6.04 9.15
CA THR A 51 -9.05 -6.90 10.14
C THR A 51 -8.86 -6.18 11.46
N ARG A 52 -8.42 -4.91 11.45
CA ARG A 52 -8.34 -4.10 12.67
C ARG A 52 -9.69 -3.92 13.34
N LYS A 53 -10.76 -3.69 12.56
CA LYS A 53 -12.12 -3.62 13.10
C LYS A 53 -12.50 -4.93 13.78
N PHE A 54 -12.24 -6.07 13.15
CA PHE A 54 -12.48 -7.39 13.72
C PHE A 54 -11.72 -7.59 15.04
N VAL A 55 -10.41 -7.31 15.07
CA VAL A 55 -9.58 -7.41 16.27
C VAL A 55 -10.12 -6.55 17.41
N ASN A 56 -10.58 -5.34 17.13
CA ASN A 56 -11.21 -4.45 18.12
C ASN A 56 -12.52 -4.97 18.72
N THR A 57 -13.17 -5.95 18.08
CA THR A 57 -14.39 -6.57 18.64
C THR A 57 -14.09 -7.69 19.62
N ILE A 58 -12.89 -8.29 19.56
CA ILE A 58 -12.53 -9.46 20.36
C ILE A 58 -12.72 -9.20 21.86
N PRO A 59 -12.18 -8.13 22.47
CA PRO A 59 -12.37 -7.89 23.91
C PRO A 59 -13.83 -7.67 24.35
N ARG A 60 -14.74 -7.45 23.40
CA ARG A 60 -16.16 -7.14 23.65
C ARG A 60 -17.06 -8.37 23.51
N LEU A 61 -16.49 -9.53 23.18
CA LEU A 61 -17.26 -10.76 23.07
C LEU A 61 -17.82 -11.15 24.44
N LYS A 62 -19.10 -11.52 24.47
CA LYS A 62 -19.77 -11.92 25.73
C LYS A 62 -19.08 -13.12 26.40
N THR A 63 -18.48 -14.01 25.60
CA THR A 63 -17.70 -15.17 26.04
C THR A 63 -16.43 -14.80 26.82
N LEU A 64 -15.98 -13.55 26.72
CA LEU A 64 -14.79 -13.03 27.41
C LEU A 64 -15.10 -12.22 28.67
N GLN A 65 -16.38 -11.94 28.97
CA GLN A 65 -16.75 -11.10 30.12
C GLN A 65 -16.33 -11.68 31.48
N THR A 66 -16.04 -12.98 31.53
CA THR A 66 -15.61 -13.69 32.75
C THR A 66 -14.12 -14.04 32.74
N ILE A 67 -13.38 -13.66 31.71
CA ILE A 67 -12.00 -14.08 31.47
C ILE A 67 -11.10 -12.83 31.49
N ASP A 68 -10.52 -12.56 32.65
CA ASP A 68 -9.47 -11.54 32.76
C ASP A 68 -8.14 -12.17 32.37
N THR A 69 -7.70 -11.89 31.15
CA THR A 69 -6.41 -12.39 30.63
C THR A 69 -5.58 -11.21 30.14
N PRO A 70 -4.57 -10.78 30.92
CA PRO A 70 -3.59 -9.78 30.49
C PRO A 70 -2.97 -10.11 29.12
N VAL A 71 -2.80 -11.41 28.85
CA VAL A 71 -2.32 -11.94 27.56
C VAL A 71 -3.23 -11.58 26.39
N LEU A 72 -4.56 -11.60 26.58
CA LEU A 72 -5.51 -11.20 25.54
C LEU A 72 -5.40 -9.70 25.25
N VAL A 73 -5.25 -8.88 26.30
CA VAL A 73 -5.07 -7.43 26.15
C VAL A 73 -3.79 -7.16 25.36
N ASP A 74 -2.68 -7.79 25.73
CA ASP A 74 -1.39 -7.63 25.05
C ASP A 74 -1.47 -8.06 23.58
N CYS A 75 -2.13 -9.19 23.28
CA CYS A 75 -2.24 -9.68 21.92
C CYS A 75 -3.13 -8.77 21.05
N VAL A 76 -4.27 -8.31 21.57
CA VAL A 76 -5.21 -7.44 20.84
C VAL A 76 -4.59 -6.06 20.60
N VAL A 77 -3.98 -5.47 21.63
CA VAL A 77 -3.31 -4.16 21.52
C VAL A 77 -2.13 -4.26 20.53
N GLY A 78 -1.33 -5.31 20.63
CA GLY A 78 -0.23 -5.57 19.70
C GLY A 78 -0.69 -5.63 18.24
N LEU A 79 -1.74 -6.42 17.95
CA LEU A 79 -2.31 -6.51 16.61
C LEU A 79 -2.88 -5.17 16.12
N ILE A 80 -3.57 -4.41 16.98
CA ILE A 80 -4.12 -3.11 16.60
C ILE A 80 -3.01 -2.14 16.21
N ASN A 81 -1.90 -2.14 16.94
CA ASN A 81 -0.75 -1.30 16.66
C ASN A 81 -0.10 -1.70 15.33
N ASP A 82 0.25 -2.98 15.15
CA ASP A 82 0.89 -3.44 13.91
C ASP A 82 -0.01 -3.23 12.68
N LEU A 83 -1.33 -3.46 12.81
CA LEU A 83 -2.29 -3.21 11.72
C LEU A 83 -2.41 -1.71 11.42
N SER A 84 -2.35 -0.84 12.43
CA SER A 84 -2.41 0.62 12.22
C SER A 84 -1.14 1.14 11.56
N ASP A 85 0.02 0.60 11.94
CA ASP A 85 1.30 0.93 11.33
C ASP A 85 1.37 0.44 9.88
N ALA A 86 0.89 -0.79 9.61
CA ALA A 86 0.76 -1.31 8.25
C ALA A 86 -0.18 -0.45 7.39
N GLU A 87 -1.32 -0.02 7.93
CA GLU A 87 -2.25 0.90 7.25
C GLU A 87 -1.55 2.23 6.88
N SER A 88 -0.76 2.79 7.81
CA SER A 88 0.01 4.02 7.60
C SER A 88 1.06 3.86 6.51
N VAL A 89 1.82 2.76 6.53
CA VAL A 89 2.81 2.42 5.50
C VAL A 89 2.16 2.29 4.12
N LEU A 90 1.05 1.54 4.03
CA LEU A 90 0.31 1.36 2.78
C LEU A 90 -0.21 2.69 2.21
N LYS A 91 -0.70 3.59 3.07
CA LYS A 91 -1.11 4.95 2.65
C LYS A 91 0.06 5.75 2.09
N ARG A 92 1.26 5.65 2.68
CA ARG A 92 2.46 6.29 2.13
C ARG A 92 2.86 5.69 0.78
N LEU A 93 2.85 4.35 0.67
CA LEU A 93 3.13 3.64 -0.58
C LEU A 93 2.19 4.07 -1.71
N ARG A 94 0.93 4.38 -1.43
CA ARG A 94 -0.06 4.82 -2.44
C ARG A 94 0.41 6.00 -3.29
N HIS A 95 1.24 6.88 -2.73
CA HIS A 95 1.74 8.05 -3.43
C HIS A 95 2.73 7.69 -4.54
N LEU A 96 3.54 6.63 -4.39
CA LEU A 96 4.50 6.14 -5.40
C LEU A 96 5.45 7.24 -5.94
N ASN A 97 5.91 8.16 -5.06
CA ASN A 97 6.59 9.38 -5.49
C ASN A 97 8.13 9.37 -5.37
N LYS A 98 8.77 8.40 -4.67
CA LYS A 98 10.24 8.32 -4.51
C LYS A 98 10.75 6.89 -4.27
N HIS A 99 11.81 6.45 -4.98
CA HIS A 99 12.37 5.09 -4.86
C HIS A 99 12.84 4.71 -3.46
N THR A 100 13.61 5.59 -2.81
CA THR A 100 14.13 5.31 -1.46
C THR A 100 13.00 5.17 -0.43
N SER A 101 11.96 6.02 -0.53
CA SER A 101 10.78 5.92 0.34
C SER A 101 10.02 4.62 0.11
N ILE A 102 9.82 4.27 -1.16
CA ILE A 102 9.07 3.07 -1.57
C ILE A 102 9.74 1.79 -1.08
N THR A 103 11.06 1.68 -1.22
CA THR A 103 11.81 0.50 -0.74
C THR A 103 11.76 0.39 0.79
N THR A 104 11.96 1.50 1.49
CA THR A 104 11.89 1.55 2.96
C THR A 104 10.49 1.21 3.46
N ASP A 105 9.46 1.77 2.85
CA ASP A 105 8.07 1.49 3.22
C ASP A 105 7.70 0.02 2.91
N ALA A 106 8.11 -0.54 1.77
CA ALA A 106 7.88 -1.95 1.45
C ALA A 106 8.58 -2.91 2.44
N ASN A 107 9.82 -2.59 2.83
CA ASN A 107 10.54 -3.35 3.85
C ASN A 107 9.88 -3.23 5.23
N SER A 108 9.40 -2.03 5.57
CA SER A 108 8.66 -1.80 6.82
C SER A 108 7.37 -2.62 6.85
N LEU A 109 6.62 -2.63 5.75
CA LEU A 109 5.42 -3.46 5.60
C LEU A 109 5.73 -4.94 5.78
N LYS A 110 6.79 -5.44 5.13
CA LYS A 110 7.24 -6.83 5.26
C LYS A 110 7.54 -7.22 6.71
N ASN A 111 8.23 -6.35 7.45
CA ASN A 111 8.55 -6.60 8.85
C ASN A 111 7.30 -6.64 9.73
N MET A 112 6.36 -5.71 9.52
CA MET A 112 5.10 -5.66 10.26
C MET A 112 4.24 -6.92 10.02
N VAL A 113 4.08 -7.36 8.77
CA VAL A 113 3.27 -8.56 8.50
C VAL A 113 3.90 -9.86 9.01
N ASN A 114 5.23 -9.89 9.15
CA ASN A 114 5.91 -11.01 9.81
C ASN A 114 5.67 -11.04 11.33
N HIS A 115 5.42 -9.88 11.96
CA HIS A 115 5.11 -9.80 13.38
C HIS A 115 3.70 -10.31 13.72
N PHE A 116 2.76 -10.28 12.78
CA PHE A 116 1.40 -10.79 13.01
C PHE A 116 1.38 -12.22 13.54
N GLY A 117 2.28 -13.10 13.06
CA GLY A 117 2.34 -14.49 13.54
C GLY A 117 2.67 -14.60 15.04
N ARG A 118 3.45 -13.66 15.59
CA ARG A 118 3.75 -13.64 17.03
C ARG A 118 2.47 -13.33 17.83
N PHE A 119 1.73 -12.30 17.43
CA PHE A 119 0.52 -11.92 18.14
C PHE A 119 -0.66 -12.86 17.88
N ASP A 120 -0.73 -13.48 16.70
CA ASP A 120 -1.68 -14.56 16.41
C ASP A 120 -1.49 -15.70 17.41
N ASN A 121 -0.27 -16.21 17.57
CA ASN A 121 0.03 -17.25 18.56
C ASN A 121 -0.35 -16.85 20.00
N MET A 122 -0.12 -15.59 20.37
CA MET A 122 -0.54 -15.07 21.69
C MET A 122 -2.07 -15.07 21.83
N CYS A 123 -2.80 -14.60 20.81
CA CYS A 123 -4.25 -14.61 20.83
C CYS A 123 -4.82 -16.03 20.77
N GLN A 124 -4.22 -16.96 20.03
CA GLN A 124 -4.60 -18.37 20.04
C GLN A 124 -4.51 -18.96 21.44
N ALA A 125 -3.44 -18.66 22.18
CA ALA A 125 -3.26 -19.13 23.55
C ALA A 125 -4.29 -18.49 24.50
N ALA A 126 -4.55 -17.18 24.38
CA ALA A 126 -5.48 -16.47 25.23
C ALA A 126 -6.95 -16.85 24.98
N LEU A 127 -7.30 -17.21 23.74
CA LEU A 127 -8.67 -17.52 23.32
C LEU A 127 -8.95 -19.02 23.22
N ARG A 128 -7.99 -19.88 23.58
CA ARG A 128 -8.04 -21.33 23.33
C ARG A 128 -9.33 -21.98 23.85
N ASP A 129 -9.77 -21.57 25.02
CA ASP A 129 -10.91 -22.15 25.73
C ASP A 129 -12.17 -21.27 25.61
N VAL A 130 -12.14 -20.22 24.77
CA VAL A 130 -13.21 -19.21 24.64
C VAL A 130 -14.09 -19.48 23.43
N ASP A 131 -13.52 -19.37 22.24
CA ASP A 131 -14.24 -19.56 20.98
C ASP A 131 -13.26 -19.86 19.84
N ARG A 132 -13.22 -21.13 19.44
CA ARG A 132 -12.36 -21.62 18.36
C ARG A 132 -12.69 -20.96 17.01
N THR A 133 -13.93 -20.50 16.82
CA THR A 133 -14.35 -19.79 15.61
C THR A 133 -13.65 -18.44 15.51
N ILE A 134 -13.60 -17.68 16.62
CA ILE A 134 -12.95 -16.37 16.66
C ILE A 134 -11.45 -16.51 16.40
N VAL A 135 -10.81 -17.53 17.00
CA VAL A 135 -9.40 -17.84 16.75
C VAL A 135 -9.15 -18.15 15.27
N THR A 136 -9.97 -19.03 14.68
CA THR A 136 -9.84 -19.41 13.27
C THR A 136 -10.07 -18.21 12.34
N MET A 137 -11.05 -17.36 12.66
CA MET A 137 -11.32 -16.14 11.89
C MET A 137 -10.18 -15.14 12.01
N LEU A 138 -9.55 -15.00 13.19
CA LEU A 138 -8.40 -14.13 13.40
C LEU A 138 -7.23 -14.57 12.52
N SER A 139 -6.82 -15.83 12.61
CA SER A 139 -5.67 -16.35 11.85
C SER A 139 -5.90 -16.21 10.34
N ARG A 140 -7.10 -16.57 9.84
CA ARG A 140 -7.45 -16.38 8.42
C ARG A 140 -7.33 -14.92 7.98
N LYS A 141 -7.80 -13.98 8.80
CA LYS A 141 -7.72 -12.55 8.46
C LYS A 141 -6.29 -12.03 8.45
N LEU A 142 -5.44 -12.48 9.37
CA LEU A 142 -4.03 -12.10 9.39
C LEU A 142 -3.28 -12.69 8.18
N ASP A 143 -3.59 -13.92 7.79
CA ASP A 143 -3.05 -14.55 6.58
C ASP A 143 -3.49 -13.81 5.30
N GLU A 144 -4.74 -13.36 5.23
CA GLU A 144 -5.25 -12.54 4.12
C GLU A 144 -4.50 -11.21 4.00
N VAL A 145 -4.31 -10.50 5.12
CA VAL A 145 -3.52 -9.26 5.12
C VAL A 145 -2.08 -9.53 4.69
N LYS A 146 -1.46 -10.62 5.16
CA LYS A 146 -0.10 -11.00 4.78
C LYS A 146 0.02 -11.26 3.28
N LEU A 147 -0.88 -12.07 2.72
CA LEU A 147 -0.89 -12.40 1.29
C LEU A 147 -1.07 -11.15 0.42
N LEU A 148 -2.00 -10.28 0.79
CA LEU A 148 -2.23 -9.02 0.07
C LEU A 148 -1.02 -8.06 0.19
N SER A 149 -0.39 -8.01 1.35
CA SER A 149 0.83 -7.21 1.56
C SER A 149 2.01 -7.73 0.76
N ASP A 150 2.16 -9.05 0.63
CA ASP A 150 3.19 -9.66 -0.22
C ASP A 150 2.97 -9.31 -1.71
N ASP A 151 1.72 -9.30 -2.18
CA ASP A 151 1.39 -8.83 -3.54
C ASP A 151 1.72 -7.34 -3.71
N VAL A 152 1.41 -6.48 -2.74
CA VAL A 152 1.84 -5.07 -2.75
C VAL A 152 3.35 -4.95 -2.85
N ILE A 153 4.11 -5.64 -1.98
CA ILE A 153 5.57 -5.62 -1.98
C ILE A 153 6.11 -6.05 -3.35
N HIS A 154 5.56 -7.12 -3.90
CA HIS A 154 5.95 -7.62 -5.23
C HIS A 154 5.67 -6.58 -6.33
N LYS A 155 4.45 -6.05 -6.42
CA LYS A 155 4.10 -5.07 -7.47
C LYS A 155 4.91 -3.78 -7.37
N VAL A 156 5.10 -3.29 -6.15
CA VAL A 156 5.89 -2.10 -5.88
C VAL A 156 7.36 -2.30 -6.28
N SER A 157 7.93 -3.48 -6.06
CA SER A 157 9.31 -3.80 -6.46
C SER A 157 9.53 -3.80 -7.99
N ARG A 158 8.45 -3.96 -8.77
CA ARG A 158 8.48 -3.94 -10.25
C ARG A 158 8.46 -2.52 -10.82
N LEU A 159 8.22 -1.51 -10.00
CA LEU A 159 8.21 -0.13 -10.45
C LEU A 159 9.65 0.31 -10.75
N LYS A 160 9.96 0.51 -12.04
CA LYS A 160 11.16 1.23 -12.46
C LYS A 160 10.95 2.69 -12.08
N LEU A 161 11.57 3.12 -11.00
CA LEU A 161 11.48 4.52 -10.57
C LEU A 161 12.66 5.25 -11.19
N ASN A 162 12.36 6.05 -12.21
CA ASN A 162 13.33 6.98 -12.76
C ASN A 162 13.66 8.02 -11.68
N ASN A 163 14.95 8.16 -11.36
CA ASN A 163 15.48 9.21 -10.47
C ASN A 163 15.29 10.59 -11.08
#